data_AF-A0A939ULZ5-F1
#
_entry.id   AF-A0A939ULZ5-F1
#
_cell.length_a   1.000
_cell.length_b   1.000
_cell.length_c   1.000
_cell.angle_alpha   90.00
_cell.angle_beta   90.00
_cell.angle_gamma   90.00
#
_symmetry.space_group_name_H-M   'P 1'
#
loop_
_entity.id
_entity.type
_entity.pdbx_description
1 polymer ?
#
loop_
_entity_poly.entity_id
_entity_poly.type
_entity_poly.pdbx_seq_one_letter_code
_entity_poly.pdbx_strand_id
1 'polypeptide(L)'
;MAENTVKAASFDVKKLLKDNTMLLILVAVMVLFQILTGALFAPSNVNNIILQNSYVLVLAAGMLLCILTGGNIDLSVGSVVCLVGAIAGKLIVDAHLPIGLSIVICLFIGTLIGAWHGAFIAYLHIPPFITTLSGMLLWRGVALIVLDGLTISPFPQKYLNLFSSYIPEVFFPELAAAALDEGPAAEAAAAKLASMTMTVTMVV
;
A
#
# COMPACT_ATOMS: atom_id res chain seq x y z
N MET A 1 34.47 36.78 -34.67
CA MET A 1 34.67 35.92 -33.49
C MET A 1 33.72 36.44 -32.43
N ALA A 2 32.59 35.77 -32.19
CA ALA A 2 31.61 36.17 -31.19
C ALA A 2 31.58 35.12 -30.08
N GLU A 3 31.80 35.61 -28.87
CA GLU A 3 32.03 34.89 -27.62
C GLU A 3 30.74 34.21 -27.15
N ASN A 4 30.68 32.87 -27.22
CA ASN A 4 29.64 32.09 -26.54
C ASN A 4 30.06 31.89 -25.09
N THR A 5 29.74 32.86 -24.23
CA THR A 5 29.83 32.67 -22.78
C THR A 5 28.67 31.79 -22.32
N VAL A 6 29.00 30.55 -21.95
CA VAL A 6 28.10 29.65 -21.22
C VAL A 6 27.78 30.32 -19.88
N LYS A 7 26.59 30.90 -19.76
CA LYS A 7 26.07 31.50 -18.53
C LYS A 7 25.89 30.40 -17.48
N ALA A 8 26.80 30.34 -16.52
CA ALA A 8 26.71 29.43 -15.38
C ALA A 8 25.36 29.65 -14.67
N ALA A 9 24.60 28.57 -14.47
CA ALA A 9 23.33 28.60 -13.76
C ALA A 9 23.56 29.09 -12.33
N SER A 10 23.16 30.34 -12.03
CA SER A 10 23.17 30.86 -10.66
C SER A 10 22.16 30.07 -9.85
N PHE A 11 22.62 29.30 -8.87
CA PHE A 11 21.79 28.54 -7.95
C PHE A 11 21.04 29.52 -7.04
N ASP A 12 19.82 29.90 -7.44
CA ASP A 12 19.01 30.84 -6.69
C ASP A 12 18.37 30.12 -5.49
N VAL A 13 19.07 30.19 -4.36
CA VAL A 13 18.68 29.57 -3.09
C VAL A 13 17.28 30.01 -2.65
N LYS A 14 16.88 31.27 -2.90
CA LYS A 14 15.54 31.76 -2.55
C LYS A 14 14.44 31.11 -3.39
N LYS A 15 14.70 30.91 -4.68
CA LYS A 15 13.78 30.20 -5.57
C LYS A 15 13.65 28.73 -5.18
N LEU A 16 14.75 28.09 -4.83
CA LEU A 16 14.77 26.69 -4.41
C LEU A 16 14.06 26.47 -3.06
N LEU A 17 14.24 27.38 -2.10
CA LEU A 17 13.51 27.39 -0.82
C LEU A 17 11.99 27.51 -1.03
N LYS A 18 11.56 28.40 -1.94
CA LYS A 18 10.14 28.67 -2.18
C LYS A 18 9.46 27.53 -2.94
N ASP A 19 10.13 27.01 -3.97
CA ASP A 19 9.59 25.93 -4.83
C ASP A 19 9.52 24.59 -4.07
N ASN A 20 10.42 24.34 -3.11
CA ASN A 20 10.49 23.09 -2.34
C ASN A 20 10.04 23.21 -0.88
N THR A 21 9.26 24.24 -0.55
CA THR A 21 8.83 24.52 0.84
C THR A 21 8.24 23.28 1.53
N MET A 22 7.40 22.51 0.84
CA MET A 22 6.77 21.31 1.40
C MET A 22 7.77 20.19 1.72
N LEU A 23 8.77 19.99 0.86
CA LEU A 23 9.82 19.01 1.07
C LEU A 23 10.76 19.44 2.21
N LEU A 24 11.09 20.73 2.29
CA LEU A 24 11.88 21.28 3.39
C LEU A 24 11.16 21.15 4.74
N ILE A 25 9.86 21.41 4.77
CA ILE A 25 9.03 21.18 5.97
C ILE A 25 9.04 19.70 6.36
N LEU A 26 8.89 18.78 5.40
CA LEU A 26 8.95 17.34 5.67
C LEU A 26 10.28 16.96 6.33
N VAL A 27 11.42 17.39 5.75
CA VAL A 27 12.75 17.11 6.30
C VAL A 27 12.91 17.71 7.71
N ALA A 28 12.45 18.95 7.93
CA ALA A 28 12.52 19.58 9.24
C ALA A 28 11.73 18.79 10.30
N VAL A 29 10.53 18.32 9.95
CA VAL A 29 9.69 17.50 10.83
C VAL A 29 10.33 16.13 11.09
N MET A 30 10.93 15.50 10.08
CA MET A 30 11.65 14.23 10.25
C MET A 30 12.84 14.35 11.21
N VAL A 31 13.64 15.42 11.08
CA VAL A 31 14.76 15.69 11.99
C VAL A 31 14.25 15.95 13.41
N LEU A 32 13.18 16.72 13.56
CA LEU A 32 12.57 17.00 14.86
C LEU A 32 12.12 15.71 15.56
N PHE A 33 11.39 14.83 14.87
CA PHE A 33 10.95 13.55 15.44
C PHE A 33 12.12 12.59 15.69
N GLN A 34 13.19 12.64 14.88
CA GLN A 34 14.38 11.86 15.15
C GLN A 34 15.10 12.33 16.42
N ILE A 35 15.15 13.64 16.68
CA ILE A 35 15.76 14.18 17.91
C ILE A 35 14.89 13.86 19.14
N LEU A 36 13.57 14.00 19.03
CA LEU A 36 12.66 13.81 20.17
C LEU A 36 12.42 12.33 20.51
N THR A 37 12.33 11.46 19.50
CA THR A 37 11.95 10.04 19.69
C THR A 37 13.12 9.08 19.45
N GLY A 38 14.12 9.44 18.65
CA GLY A 38 15.27 8.58 18.32
C GLY A 38 14.96 7.38 17.42
N ALA A 39 13.70 7.01 17.26
CA ALA A 39 13.26 5.79 16.58
C ALA A 39 12.61 6.02 15.20
N LEU A 40 12.56 7.25 14.69
CA LEU A 40 11.89 7.54 13.41
C LEU A 40 12.51 6.75 12.26
N PHE A 41 13.84 6.74 12.18
CA PHE A 41 14.61 5.96 11.20
C PHE A 41 14.91 4.53 11.64
N ALA A 42 14.34 4.04 12.74
CA ALA A 42 14.49 2.65 13.12
C ALA A 42 13.90 1.75 12.01
N PRO A 43 14.58 0.65 11.63
CA PRO A 43 14.12 -0.22 10.53
C PRO A 43 12.67 -0.70 10.72
N SER A 44 12.26 -0.98 11.96
CA SER A 44 10.90 -1.38 12.31
C SER A 44 9.87 -0.27 12.07
N ASN A 45 10.20 0.98 12.38
CA ASN A 45 9.29 2.11 12.22
C ASN A 45 9.12 2.48 10.74
N VAL A 46 10.22 2.47 9.97
CA VAL A 46 10.18 2.69 8.52
C VAL A 46 9.37 1.60 7.84
N ASN A 47 9.59 0.33 8.20
CA ASN A 47 8.81 -0.80 7.68
C ASN A 47 7.32 -0.65 7.99
N ASN A 48 6.96 -0.25 9.21
CA ASN A 48 5.55 -0.04 9.58
C ASN A 48 4.91 1.10 8.78
N ILE A 49 5.61 2.22 8.56
CA ILE A 49 5.10 3.34 7.76
C ILE A 49 4.86 2.90 6.30
N ILE A 50 5.80 2.15 5.73
CA ILE A 50 5.67 1.61 4.37
C ILE A 50 4.49 0.64 4.30
N LEU A 51 4.41 -0.35 5.21
CA LEU A 51 3.32 -1.32 5.23
C LEU A 51 1.95 -0.66 5.41
N GLN A 52 1.83 0.35 6.26
CA GLN A 52 0.58 1.09 6.47
C GLN A 52 0.14 1.90 5.25
N ASN A 53 1.07 2.32 4.39
CA ASN A 53 0.76 3.10 3.17
C ASN A 53 0.85 2.28 1.88
N SER A 54 1.28 1.02 1.96
CA SER A 54 1.47 0.12 0.82
C SER A 54 0.22 -0.01 -0.03
N TYR A 55 -0.96 -0.05 0.60
CA TYR A 55 -2.23 -0.15 -0.12
C TYR A 55 -2.45 1.05 -1.06
N VAL A 56 -2.02 2.26 -0.69
CA VAL A 56 -2.15 3.45 -1.54
C VAL A 56 -1.24 3.34 -2.76
N LEU A 57 -0.02 2.82 -2.59
CA LEU A 57 0.93 2.62 -3.69
C LEU A 57 0.41 1.61 -4.71
N VAL A 58 -0.15 0.49 -4.25
CA VAL A 58 -0.76 -0.53 -5.12
C VAL A 58 -1.94 0.07 -5.90
N LEU A 59 -2.78 0.86 -5.25
CA LEU A 59 -3.90 1.53 -5.92
C LEU A 59 -3.43 2.59 -6.94
N ALA A 60 -2.39 3.34 -6.62
CA ALA A 60 -1.80 4.31 -7.53
C ALA A 60 -1.25 3.63 -8.80
N ALA A 61 -0.59 2.47 -8.65
CA ALA A 61 -0.12 1.69 -9.80
C ALA A 61 -1.28 1.20 -10.68
N GLY A 62 -2.41 0.80 -10.09
CA GLY A 62 -3.63 0.47 -10.83
C GLY A 62 -4.22 1.66 -11.59
N MET A 63 -4.35 2.81 -10.93
CA MET A 63 -4.88 4.03 -11.56
C MET A 63 -3.99 4.58 -12.67
N LEU A 64 -2.67 4.35 -12.60
CA LEU A 64 -1.75 4.72 -13.68
C LEU A 64 -2.17 4.10 -15.02
N LEU A 65 -2.57 2.81 -15.03
CA LEU A 65 -3.05 2.15 -16.25
C LEU A 65 -4.33 2.81 -16.78
N CYS A 66 -5.27 3.17 -15.91
CA CYS A 66 -6.51 3.85 -16.29
C CYS A 66 -6.26 5.22 -16.96
N ILE A 67 -5.31 5.98 -16.42
CA ILE A 67 -4.93 7.29 -16.97
C ILE A 67 -4.22 7.12 -18.31
N LEU A 68 -3.30 6.15 -18.44
CA LEU A 68 -2.55 5.94 -19.68
C LEU A 68 -3.43 5.44 -20.83
N THR A 69 -4.40 4.56 -20.56
CA THR A 69 -5.26 3.97 -21.60
C THR A 69 -6.43 4.88 -21.99
N GLY A 70 -7.02 5.59 -21.03
CA GLY A 70 -8.26 6.35 -21.25
C GLY A 70 -8.18 7.86 -20.98
N GLY A 71 -7.09 8.36 -20.41
CA GLY A 71 -6.97 9.76 -19.97
C GLY A 71 -7.85 10.12 -18.76
N ASN A 72 -8.45 9.12 -18.10
CA ASN A 72 -9.47 9.32 -17.08
C ASN A 72 -8.96 8.94 -15.69
N ILE A 73 -9.43 9.68 -14.68
CA ILE A 73 -9.12 9.42 -13.26
C ILE A 73 -10.29 8.65 -12.66
N ASP A 74 -10.04 7.44 -12.15
CA ASP A 74 -11.03 6.68 -11.39
C ASP A 74 -11.01 7.13 -9.92
N LEU A 75 -12.05 7.88 -9.52
CA LEU A 75 -12.19 8.34 -8.15
C LEU A 75 -12.75 7.26 -7.22
N SER A 76 -13.38 6.21 -7.75
CA SER A 76 -14.08 5.20 -6.97
C SER A 76 -13.16 4.15 -6.34
N VAL A 77 -11.89 4.05 -6.78
CA VAL A 77 -11.01 2.93 -6.43
C VAL A 77 -10.89 2.69 -4.91
N GLY A 78 -10.79 3.75 -4.11
CA GLY A 78 -10.72 3.64 -2.65
C GLY A 78 -12.01 3.12 -2.01
N SER A 79 -13.17 3.48 -2.58
CA SER A 79 -14.48 2.97 -2.11
C SER A 79 -14.69 1.49 -2.45
N VAL A 80 -14.16 1.03 -3.59
CA VAL A 80 -14.19 -0.37 -3.98
C VAL A 80 -13.32 -1.20 -3.04
N VAL A 81 -12.13 -0.71 -2.69
CA VAL A 81 -11.26 -1.35 -1.67
C VAL A 81 -11.96 -1.44 -0.32
N CYS A 82 -12.67 -0.38 0.09
CA CYS A 82 -13.44 -0.38 1.34
C CYS A 82 -14.52 -1.48 1.33
N LEU A 83 -15.28 -1.61 0.23
CA LEU A 83 -16.30 -2.65 0.10
C LEU A 83 -15.70 -4.06 0.07
N VAL A 84 -14.66 -4.28 -0.74
CA VAL A 84 -14.00 -5.60 -0.84
C VAL A 84 -13.36 -5.97 0.50
N GLY A 85 -12.75 -5.02 1.22
CA GLY A 85 -12.23 -5.22 2.56
C GLY A 85 -13.32 -5.52 3.60
N ALA A 86 -14.47 -4.84 3.52
CA ALA A 86 -15.65 -5.11 4.35
C ALA A 86 -16.15 -6.55 4.16
N ILE A 87 -16.27 -6.98 2.90
CA ILE A 87 -16.68 -8.34 2.53
C ILE A 87 -15.63 -9.35 3.02
N ALA A 88 -14.34 -9.08 2.83
CA ALA A 88 -13.27 -9.94 3.35
C ALA A 88 -13.38 -10.11 4.88
N GLY A 89 -13.61 -9.01 5.61
CA GLY A 89 -13.85 -9.02 7.05
C GLY A 89 -15.05 -9.88 7.43
N LYS A 90 -16.20 -9.67 6.82
CA LYS A 90 -17.41 -10.49 7.05
C LYS A 90 -17.17 -11.98 6.75
N LEU A 91 -16.51 -12.31 5.64
CA LEU A 91 -16.30 -13.70 5.25
C LEU A 91 -15.31 -14.42 6.17
N ILE A 92 -14.21 -13.75 6.54
CA ILE A 92 -13.14 -14.36 7.34
C ILE A 92 -13.49 -14.38 8.84
N VAL A 93 -14.04 -13.27 9.37
CA VAL A 93 -14.27 -13.10 10.81
C VAL A 93 -15.65 -13.60 11.22
N ASP A 94 -16.71 -13.22 10.51
CA ASP A 94 -18.07 -13.60 10.91
C ASP A 94 -18.44 -15.00 10.36
N ALA A 95 -18.21 -15.23 9.07
CA ALA A 95 -18.58 -16.48 8.40
C ALA A 95 -17.52 -17.59 8.51
N HIS A 96 -16.34 -17.31 9.09
CA HIS A 96 -15.26 -18.27 9.31
C HIS A 96 -14.84 -19.06 8.06
N LEU A 97 -14.98 -18.45 6.87
CA LEU A 97 -14.62 -19.08 5.61
C LEU A 97 -13.10 -19.24 5.48
N PRO A 98 -12.63 -20.27 4.75
CA PRO A 98 -11.21 -20.44 4.46
C PRO A 98 -10.64 -19.20 3.80
N ILE A 99 -9.50 -18.70 4.31
CA ILE A 99 -8.85 -17.46 3.84
C ILE A 99 -8.67 -17.44 2.32
N GLY A 100 -8.19 -18.54 1.74
CA GLY A 100 -7.97 -18.64 0.30
C GLY A 100 -9.27 -18.47 -0.52
N LEU A 101 -10.38 -19.03 -0.04
CA LEU A 101 -11.67 -18.89 -0.70
C LEU A 101 -12.19 -17.44 -0.61
N SER A 102 -12.05 -16.81 0.56
CA SER A 102 -12.43 -15.42 0.78
C SER A 102 -11.65 -14.48 -0.16
N ILE A 103 -10.35 -14.72 -0.37
CA ILE A 103 -9.53 -13.94 -1.32
C ILE A 103 -10.05 -14.07 -2.76
N VAL A 104 -10.36 -15.29 -3.20
CA VAL A 104 -10.90 -15.53 -4.55
C VAL A 104 -12.24 -14.83 -4.76
N ILE A 105 -13.14 -14.90 -3.77
CA ILE A 105 -14.43 -14.20 -3.80
C ILE A 105 -14.21 -12.69 -3.89
N CYS A 106 -13.30 -12.15 -3.08
CA CYS A 106 -12.98 -10.72 -3.07
C CYS A 106 -12.41 -10.24 -4.42
N LEU A 107 -11.51 -11.01 -5.03
CA LEU A 107 -10.96 -10.72 -6.35
C LEU A 107 -12.07 -10.73 -7.41
N PHE A 108 -12.95 -11.73 -7.38
CA PHE A 108 -14.06 -11.83 -8.32
C PHE A 108 -15.02 -10.64 -8.21
N ILE A 109 -15.40 -10.25 -6.98
CA ILE A 109 -16.26 -9.09 -6.74
C ILE A 109 -15.58 -7.79 -7.21
N GLY A 110 -14.30 -7.60 -6.91
CA GLY A 110 -13.55 -6.43 -7.39
C GLY A 110 -13.50 -6.34 -8.90
N THR A 111 -13.25 -7.46 -9.60
CA THR A 111 -13.28 -7.51 -11.07
C THR A 111 -14.67 -7.21 -11.63
N LEU A 112 -15.74 -7.74 -11.02
CA LEU A 112 -17.11 -7.46 -11.44
C LEU A 112 -17.46 -5.98 -11.31
N ILE A 113 -17.07 -5.33 -10.22
CA ILE A 113 -17.31 -3.89 -10.02
C ILE A 113 -16.49 -3.06 -11.03
N GLY A 114 -15.24 -3.45 -11.29
CA GLY A 114 -14.42 -2.82 -12.32
C GLY A 114 -15.04 -2.96 -13.72
N ALA A 115 -15.50 -4.16 -14.08
CA ALA A 115 -16.19 -4.42 -15.34
C ALA A 115 -17.50 -3.63 -15.44
N TRP A 116 -18.24 -3.49 -14.33
CA TRP A 116 -19.42 -2.65 -14.24
C TRP A 116 -19.09 -1.21 -14.59
N HIS A 117 -18.15 -0.56 -13.89
CA HIS A 117 -17.74 0.81 -14.22
C HIS A 117 -17.25 0.95 -15.68
N GLY A 118 -16.44 -0.01 -16.15
CA GLY A 118 -15.97 -0.06 -17.53
C GLY A 118 -17.12 -0.13 -18.54
N ALA A 119 -18.19 -0.86 -18.24
CA ALA A 119 -19.34 -0.99 -19.12
C ALA A 119 -20.12 0.33 -19.27
N PHE A 120 -20.30 1.09 -18.18
CA PHE A 120 -20.95 2.41 -18.24
C PHE A 120 -20.13 3.41 -19.06
N ILE A 121 -18.80 3.33 -18.99
CA ILE A 121 -17.91 4.21 -19.73
C ILE A 121 -17.88 3.80 -21.21
N ALA A 122 -17.65 2.51 -21.50
CA ALA A 122 -17.42 2.03 -22.86
C ALA A 122 -18.69 1.93 -23.72
N TYR A 123 -19.83 1.54 -23.14
CA TYR A 123 -21.06 1.32 -23.91
C TYR A 123 -22.07 2.46 -23.77
N LEU A 124 -22.25 2.99 -22.55
CA LEU A 124 -23.21 4.06 -22.27
C LEU A 124 -22.64 5.45 -22.53
N HIS A 125 -21.34 5.57 -22.84
CA HIS A 125 -20.65 6.82 -23.17
C HIS A 125 -20.82 7.91 -22.10
N ILE A 126 -20.98 7.50 -20.83
CA ILE A 126 -21.08 8.43 -19.71
C ILE A 126 -19.67 8.89 -19.33
N PRO A 127 -19.46 10.20 -19.09
CA PRO A 127 -18.17 10.71 -18.66
C PRO A 127 -17.63 9.96 -17.41
N PRO A 128 -16.39 9.46 -17.45
CA PRO A 128 -15.79 8.64 -16.38
C PRO A 128 -15.76 9.29 -15.00
N PHE A 129 -15.57 10.60 -14.95
CA PHE A 129 -15.63 11.35 -13.70
C PHE A 129 -16.99 11.18 -13.00
N ILE A 130 -18.10 11.20 -13.74
CA ILE A 130 -19.45 11.06 -13.18
C ILE A 130 -19.67 9.62 -12.71
N THR A 131 -19.37 8.63 -13.57
CA THR A 131 -19.53 7.22 -13.22
C THR A 131 -18.74 6.85 -11.97
N THR A 132 -17.51 7.33 -11.84
CA THR A 132 -16.63 6.97 -10.71
C THR A 132 -16.91 7.81 -9.46
N LEU A 133 -17.35 9.07 -9.58
CA LEU A 133 -17.78 9.85 -8.42
C LEU A 133 -19.09 9.30 -7.84
N SER A 134 -20.05 8.92 -8.70
CA SER A 134 -21.26 8.22 -8.27
C SER A 134 -20.94 6.84 -7.68
N GLY A 135 -20.03 6.09 -8.31
CA GLY A 135 -19.51 4.83 -7.81
C GLY A 135 -18.89 4.97 -6.42
N MET A 136 -18.12 6.04 -6.18
CA MET A 136 -17.52 6.32 -4.87
C MET A 136 -18.56 6.35 -3.75
N LEU A 137 -19.66 7.05 -3.96
CA LEU A 137 -20.74 7.16 -2.97
C LEU A 137 -21.51 5.84 -2.82
N LEU A 138 -21.77 5.16 -3.93
CA LEU A 138 -22.51 3.90 -3.95
C LEU A 138 -21.75 2.80 -3.20
N TRP A 139 -20.50 2.51 -3.59
CA TRP A 139 -19.74 1.41 -2.98
C TRP A 139 -19.37 1.69 -1.53
N ARG A 140 -19.12 2.96 -1.19
CA ARG A 140 -18.92 3.37 0.21
C ARG A 140 -20.19 3.18 1.04
N GLY A 141 -21.35 3.54 0.50
CA GLY A 141 -22.64 3.30 1.15
C GLY A 141 -22.92 1.81 1.36
N VAL A 142 -22.69 1.00 0.33
CA VAL A 142 -22.83 -0.46 0.43
C VAL A 142 -21.86 -1.04 1.45
N ALA A 143 -20.61 -0.58 1.48
CA ALA A 143 -19.62 -1.04 2.47
C ALA A 143 -20.09 -0.74 3.90
N LEU A 144 -20.66 0.43 4.16
CA LEU A 144 -21.23 0.78 5.46
C LEU A 144 -22.40 -0.12 5.84
N ILE A 145 -23.26 -0.50 4.90
CA ILE A 145 -24.35 -1.44 5.13
C ILE A 145 -23.80 -2.84 5.43
N VAL A 146 -22.80 -3.31 4.67
CA VAL A 146 -22.16 -4.62 4.90
C VAL A 146 -21.50 -4.72 6.27
N LEU A 147 -20.94 -3.61 6.75
CA LEU A 147 -20.26 -3.52 8.05
C LEU A 147 -21.21 -3.19 9.22
N ASP A 148 -22.49 -2.92 8.96
CA ASP A 148 -23.42 -2.34 9.94
C ASP A 148 -22.87 -1.03 10.57
N GLY A 149 -22.04 -0.29 9.84
CA GLY A 149 -21.35 0.92 10.30
C GLY A 149 -20.21 0.68 11.30
N LEU A 150 -19.85 -0.57 11.58
CA LEU A 150 -18.81 -0.95 12.55
C LEU A 150 -17.49 -1.33 11.87
N THR A 151 -16.43 -1.46 12.65
CA THR A 151 -15.15 -2.00 12.18
C THR A 151 -15.03 -3.47 12.59
N ILE A 152 -14.62 -4.33 11.67
CA ILE A 152 -14.42 -5.76 11.93
C ILE A 152 -12.96 -6.00 12.31
N SER A 153 -12.75 -6.56 13.51
CA SER A 153 -11.44 -6.89 14.09
C SER A 153 -11.66 -7.85 15.29
N PRO A 154 -10.71 -8.73 15.64
CA PRO A 154 -9.40 -8.97 15.05
C PRO A 154 -9.41 -10.03 13.93
N PHE A 155 -8.51 -9.88 12.96
CA PHE A 155 -8.29 -10.89 11.92
C PHE A 155 -7.43 -12.06 12.46
N PRO A 156 -7.65 -13.31 12.00
CA PRO A 156 -6.83 -14.45 12.41
C PRO A 156 -5.34 -14.25 12.08
N GLN A 157 -4.44 -14.68 12.96
CA GLN A 157 -2.99 -14.53 12.76
C GLN A 157 -2.49 -15.16 11.46
N LYS A 158 -3.11 -16.27 11.03
CA LYS A 158 -2.80 -16.91 9.73
C LYS A 158 -3.04 -15.99 8.53
N TYR A 159 -4.02 -15.09 8.61
CA TYR A 159 -4.28 -14.09 7.57
C TYR A 159 -3.23 -12.97 7.63
N LEU A 160 -2.94 -12.46 8.83
CA LEU A 160 -1.94 -11.40 9.03
C LEU A 160 -0.53 -11.84 8.59
N ASN A 161 -0.13 -13.07 8.91
CA ASN A 161 1.16 -13.64 8.53
C ASN A 161 1.34 -13.72 7.01
N LEU A 162 0.27 -13.79 6.21
CA LEU A 162 0.38 -13.79 4.76
C LEU A 162 0.94 -12.47 4.21
N PHE A 163 0.71 -11.36 4.92
CA PHE A 163 1.08 -10.01 4.48
C PHE A 163 2.20 -9.38 5.31
N SER A 164 2.42 -9.87 6.53
CA SER A 164 3.39 -9.33 7.49
C SER A 164 4.59 -10.25 7.72
N SER A 165 4.65 -11.43 7.08
CA SER A 165 5.86 -12.25 7.09
C SER A 165 6.96 -11.62 6.23
N TYR A 166 8.17 -11.58 6.80
CA TYR A 166 9.39 -11.24 6.06
C TYR A 166 9.74 -12.38 5.07
N ILE A 167 10.29 -12.03 3.89
CA ILE A 167 10.70 -12.97 2.82
C ILE A 167 11.79 -13.92 3.40
N PRO A 168 11.81 -15.26 3.16
CA PRO A 168 10.92 -16.27 3.78
C PRO A 168 11.63 -17.63 4.08
N GLU A 169 10.96 -18.51 4.82
CA GLU A 169 11.28 -19.95 4.92
C GLU A 169 11.35 -20.67 3.54
N VAL A 170 10.82 -20.06 2.48
CA VAL A 170 10.83 -20.60 1.09
C VAL A 170 12.21 -20.49 0.43
N PHE A 171 13.04 -19.51 0.80
CA PHE A 171 14.41 -19.42 0.28
C PHE A 171 15.44 -20.10 1.21
N PHE A 172 15.10 -20.30 2.49
CA PHE A 172 15.98 -20.93 3.49
C PHE A 172 15.21 -21.95 4.36
N PRO A 173 14.93 -23.15 3.85
CA PRO A 173 14.24 -24.20 4.61
C PRO A 173 15.02 -24.68 5.85
N GLU A 174 16.35 -24.50 5.88
CA GLU A 174 17.19 -24.77 7.06
C GLU A 174 16.85 -23.85 8.25
N LEU A 175 16.35 -22.64 7.99
CA LEU A 175 15.96 -21.70 9.05
C LEU A 175 14.59 -22.05 9.66
N ALA A 176 13.68 -22.60 8.85
CA ALA A 176 12.38 -23.09 9.30
C ALA A 176 12.52 -24.27 10.27
N ALA A 177 13.50 -25.15 10.01
CA ALA A 177 13.83 -26.27 10.90
C ALA A 177 14.49 -25.79 12.21
N ALA A 178 15.32 -24.74 12.16
CA ALA A 178 15.97 -24.15 13.33
C ALA A 178 15.01 -23.32 14.20
N ALA A 179 13.96 -22.72 13.63
CA ALA A 179 12.93 -22.00 14.38
C ALA A 179 12.01 -22.92 15.19
N LEU A 180 12.06 -24.24 14.95
CA LEU A 180 11.39 -25.28 15.73
C LEU A 180 12.29 -25.90 16.81
N ASP A 181 13.59 -25.56 16.83
CA ASP A 181 14.57 -26.03 17.82
C ASP A 181 15.03 -24.85 18.67
N GLU A 182 14.60 -24.78 19.94
CA GLU A 182 14.89 -23.68 20.87
C GLU A 182 16.34 -23.66 21.39
N GLY A 183 17.30 -24.04 20.53
CA GLY A 183 18.73 -24.13 20.83
C GLY A 183 19.55 -22.92 20.37
N PRO A 184 20.84 -22.85 20.76
CA PRO A 184 21.76 -21.74 20.47
C PRO A 184 22.05 -21.50 18.97
N ALA A 185 21.59 -22.38 18.08
CA ALA A 185 21.66 -22.20 16.62
C ALA A 185 20.63 -21.18 16.09
N ALA A 186 19.49 -21.00 16.79
CA ALA A 186 18.45 -20.04 16.41
C ALA A 186 18.91 -18.58 16.58
N GLU A 187 19.73 -18.30 17.60
CA GLU A 187 20.24 -16.94 17.89
C GLU A 187 21.33 -16.51 16.88
N ALA A 188 22.20 -17.44 16.48
CA ALA A 188 23.20 -17.20 15.43
C ALA A 188 22.57 -17.01 14.04
N ALA A 189 21.48 -17.72 13.76
CA ALA A 189 20.66 -17.56 12.56
C ALA A 189 19.95 -16.20 12.52
N ALA A 190 19.37 -15.75 13.64
CA ALA A 190 18.71 -14.45 13.76
C ALA A 190 19.66 -13.26 13.52
N ALA A 191 20.90 -13.33 14.03
CA ALA A 191 21.92 -12.30 13.82
C ALA A 191 22.36 -12.18 12.34
N LYS A 192 22.40 -13.31 11.62
CA LYS A 192 22.69 -13.36 10.18
C LYS A 192 21.49 -12.89 9.33
N LEU A 193 20.28 -13.11 9.82
CA LEU A 193 19.04 -12.65 9.18
C LEU A 193 18.88 -11.13 9.27
N ALA A 194 19.27 -10.52 10.40
CA ALA A 194 19.23 -9.07 10.60
C ALA A 194 20.17 -8.30 9.64
N SER A 195 21.31 -8.89 9.27
CA SER A 195 22.22 -8.27 8.29
C SER A 195 21.78 -8.48 6.84
N MET A 196 21.02 -9.55 6.55
CA MET A 196 20.62 -9.92 5.18
C MET A 196 19.24 -9.38 4.77
N THR A 197 18.32 -9.18 5.73
CA THR A 197 17.03 -8.51 5.51
C THR A 197 17.18 -7.04 5.12
N MET A 198 18.25 -6.36 5.56
CA MET A 198 18.54 -4.97 5.18
C MET A 198 18.77 -4.76 3.67
N THR A 199 19.18 -5.80 2.92
CA THR A 199 19.44 -5.67 1.48
C THR A 199 18.20 -5.90 0.62
N VAL A 200 17.21 -6.65 1.12
CA VAL A 200 16.01 -7.03 0.35
C VAL A 200 14.88 -6.00 0.50
N THR A 201 14.81 -5.26 1.62
CA THR A 201 13.83 -4.18 1.82
C THR A 201 14.04 -2.97 0.90
N MET A 202 15.17 -2.85 0.18
CA MET A 202 15.39 -1.76 -0.79
C MET A 202 14.69 -1.94 -2.14
N VAL A 203 13.97 -3.05 -2.38
CA VAL A 203 13.36 -3.36 -3.70
C VAL A 203 11.83 -3.53 -3.64
N VAL A 204 11.18 -3.24 -2.52
CA VAL A 204 9.69 -3.24 -2.41
C VAL A 204 9.19 -1.91 -1.89
#